data_AF-A0A328BT18-F1
#
_entry.id   AF-A0A328BT18-F1
#
_cell.length_a   1.000
_cell.length_b   1.000
_cell.length_c   1.000
_cell.angle_alpha   90.00
_cell.angle_beta   90.00
_cell.angle_gamma   90.00
#
_symmetry.space_group_name_H-M   'P 1'
#
loop_
_entity.id
_entity.type
_entity.pdbx_description
1 polymer ?
#
loop_
_entity_poly.entity_id
_entity_poly.type
_entity_poly.pdbx_seq_one_letter_code
_entity_poly.pdbx_strand_id
1 'polypeptide(L)'
;MALNKKTLVAGLATAVPALLITASGIMKLTGSPEIKAGMEKMGAAELIVPLGLMELAFTALFLFPRTMKLGLLLLTSYFAGAIATDLTHGKSPGPAALILALVWVAAFVRDRSAFLPAAPRAQA
;
A
#
# COMPACT_ATOMS: atom_id res chain seq x y z
N MET A 1 24.24 19.37 -5.66
CA MET A 1 23.88 18.01 -5.21
C MET A 1 23.24 17.28 -6.39
N ALA A 2 24.01 16.51 -7.17
CA ALA A 2 23.46 15.80 -8.32
C ALA A 2 22.63 14.61 -7.81
N LEU A 3 21.32 14.62 -8.03
CA LEU A 3 20.47 13.49 -7.65
C LEU A 3 20.84 12.27 -8.51
N ASN A 4 21.21 11.17 -7.85
CA ASN A 4 21.43 9.89 -8.51
C ASN A 4 20.11 9.40 -9.13
N LYS A 5 20.10 9.14 -10.44
CA LYS A 5 18.93 8.64 -11.19
C LYS A 5 18.27 7.42 -10.53
N LYS A 6 19.06 6.53 -9.89
CA LYS A 6 18.53 5.36 -9.17
C LYS A 6 17.72 5.76 -7.93
N THR A 7 18.19 6.75 -7.17
CA THR A 7 17.52 7.28 -5.99
C THR A 7 16.24 8.03 -6.35
N LEU A 8 16.26 8.77 -7.47
CA LEU A 8 15.07 9.43 -8.03
C LEU A 8 13.97 8.44 -8.39
N VAL A 9 14.31 7.40 -9.14
CA VAL A 9 13.34 6.37 -9.58
C VAL A 9 12.76 5.62 -8.39
N ALA A 10 13.58 5.25 -7.40
CA ALA A 10 13.10 4.60 -6.19
C ALA A 10 12.19 5.52 -5.35
N GLY A 11 12.52 6.82 -5.28
CA GLY A 11 11.69 7.82 -4.60
C GLY A 11 10.33 7.99 -5.27
N LEU A 12 10.30 8.19 -6.59
CA LEU A 12 9.07 8.32 -7.38
C LEU A 12 8.19 7.06 -7.29
N ALA A 13 8.80 5.89 -7.48
CA ALA A 13 8.08 4.61 -7.40
C ALA A 13 7.43 4.39 -6.03
N THR A 14 8.06 4.86 -4.95
CA THR A 14 7.51 4.75 -3.59
C THR A 14 6.48 5.83 -3.28
N ALA A 15 6.68 7.06 -3.78
CA ALA A 15 5.80 8.18 -3.50
C ALA A 15 4.39 7.97 -4.04
N VAL A 16 4.24 7.41 -5.24
CA VAL A 16 2.92 7.22 -5.87
C VAL A 16 1.99 6.34 -5.04
N PRO A 17 2.31 5.06 -4.71
CA PRO A 17 1.43 4.23 -3.90
C PRO A 17 1.26 4.81 -2.49
N ALA A 18 2.33 5.36 -1.88
CA ALA A 18 2.23 5.93 -0.55
C ALA A 18 1.25 7.11 -0.49
N LEU A 19 1.26 8.01 -1.48
CA LEU A 19 0.33 9.14 -1.56
C LEU A 19 -1.11 8.66 -1.77
N LEU A 20 -1.35 7.70 -2.66
CA LEU A 20 -2.69 7.15 -2.91
C LEU A 20 -3.28 6.52 -1.64
N ILE A 21 -2.50 5.70 -0.94
CA ILE A 21 -2.95 5.00 0.27
C ILE A 21 -3.13 6.01 1.42
N THR A 22 -2.21 6.96 1.58
CA THR A 22 -2.30 7.99 2.63
C THR A 22 -3.52 8.89 2.41
N ALA A 23 -3.75 9.33 1.18
CA ALA A 23 -4.93 10.13 0.85
C ALA A 23 -6.23 9.35 1.13
N SER A 24 -6.29 8.06 0.77
CA SER A 24 -7.40 7.18 1.11
C SER A 24 -7.65 7.11 2.63
N GLY A 25 -6.59 6.87 3.42
CA GLY A 25 -6.69 6.80 4.88
C GLY A 25 -7.16 8.11 5.52
N ILE A 26 -6.67 9.25 5.03
CA ILE A 26 -7.13 10.58 5.46
C ILE A 26 -8.60 10.77 5.13
N MET A 27 -9.04 10.47 3.90
CA MET A 27 -10.44 10.64 3.49
C MET A 27 -11.40 9.78 4.32
N LYS A 28 -10.96 8.58 4.74
CA LYS A 28 -11.71 7.73 5.67
C LYS A 28 -11.83 8.39 7.05
N LEU A 29 -10.76 8.98 7.58
CA LEU A 29 -10.76 9.66 8.88
C LEU A 29 -11.55 10.98 8.88
N THR A 30 -11.49 11.76 7.81
CA THR A 30 -12.24 13.02 7.69
C THR A 30 -13.72 12.79 7.39
N GLY A 31 -14.14 11.52 7.21
CA GLY A 31 -15.53 11.14 7.08
C GLY A 31 -16.18 11.63 5.79
N SER A 32 -15.47 11.52 4.65
CA SER A 32 -16.00 11.87 3.33
C SER A 32 -17.41 11.28 3.12
N PRO A 33 -18.43 12.09 2.74
CA PRO A 33 -19.80 11.62 2.54
C PRO A 33 -19.90 10.48 1.54
N GLU A 34 -19.07 10.50 0.50
CA GLU A 34 -19.01 9.48 -0.54
C GLU A 34 -18.50 8.13 0.01
N ILE A 35 -17.43 8.17 0.81
CA ILE A 35 -16.89 6.96 1.46
C ILE A 35 -17.90 6.38 2.46
N LYS A 36 -18.55 7.24 3.24
CA LYS A 36 -19.58 6.83 4.19
C LYS A 36 -20.75 6.15 3.48
N ALA A 37 -21.33 6.77 2.45
CA ALA A 37 -22.42 6.19 1.69
C ALA A 37 -22.02 4.86 1.01
N GLY A 38 -20.77 4.77 0.52
CA GLY A 38 -20.24 3.53 -0.07
C GLY A 38 -20.10 2.40 0.95
N MET A 39 -19.60 2.70 2.15
CA MET A 39 -19.39 1.74 3.22
C MET A 39 -20.67 1.37 3.96
N GLU A 40 -21.64 2.27 4.07
CA GLU A 40 -23.00 1.98 4.58
C GLU A 40 -23.71 0.95 3.70
N LYS A 41 -23.63 1.09 2.37
CA LYS A 41 -24.16 0.10 1.43
C LYS A 41 -23.52 -1.29 1.58
N MET A 42 -22.32 -1.35 2.12
CA MET A 42 -21.58 -2.59 2.40
C MET A 42 -21.76 -3.08 3.85
N GLY A 43 -22.56 -2.40 4.68
CA GLY A 43 -22.73 -2.74 6.10
C GLY A 43 -21.47 -2.54 6.94
N ALA A 44 -20.51 -1.72 6.47
CA ALA A 44 -19.17 -1.58 7.03
C ALA A 44 -18.85 -0.13 7.49
N ALA A 45 -19.88 0.69 7.73
CA ALA A 45 -19.70 2.10 8.10
C ALA A 45 -18.87 2.30 9.37
N GLU A 46 -19.05 1.43 10.37
CA GLU A 46 -18.29 1.45 11.63
C GLU A 46 -16.80 1.11 11.41
N LEU A 47 -16.47 0.43 10.31
CA LEU A 47 -15.11 0.02 9.97
C LEU A 47 -14.31 1.11 9.25
N ILE A 48 -14.93 2.24 8.87
CA ILE A 48 -14.26 3.31 8.12
C ILE A 48 -13.01 3.81 8.86
N VAL A 49 -13.16 4.15 10.15
CA VAL A 49 -12.07 4.68 10.98
C VAL A 49 -10.94 3.66 11.16
N PRO A 50 -11.19 2.41 11.62
CA PRO A 50 -10.11 1.44 11.78
C PRO A 50 -9.43 1.10 10.45
N LEU A 51 -10.17 1.01 9.34
CA LEU A 51 -9.57 0.79 8.01
C LEU A 51 -8.67 1.95 7.58
N GLY A 52 -9.06 3.20 7.85
CA GLY A 52 -8.22 4.38 7.57
C GLY A 52 -6.96 4.42 8.43
N LEU A 53 -7.06 4.09 9.72
CA LEU A 53 -5.90 3.99 10.61
C LEU A 53 -4.91 2.91 10.16
N MET A 54 -5.42 1.75 9.72
CA MET A 54 -4.60 0.68 9.15
C MET A 54 -3.83 1.16 7.91
N GLU A 55 -4.50 1.82 6.96
CA GLU A 55 -3.85 2.37 5.76
C GLU A 55 -2.69 3.31 6.11
N LEU A 56 -2.91 4.22 7.07
CA LEU A 56 -1.88 5.17 7.50
C LEU A 56 -0.74 4.51 8.24
N ALA A 57 -1.03 3.61 9.18
CA ALA A 57 -0.01 2.91 9.95
C ALA A 57 0.84 2.02 9.05
N PHE A 58 0.22 1.25 8.15
CA PHE A 58 0.93 0.34 7.25
C PHE A 58 1.76 1.10 6.22
N THR A 59 1.23 2.22 5.70
CA THR A 59 1.99 3.09 4.80
C THR A 59 3.17 3.75 5.50
N ALA A 60 3.01 4.20 6.75
CA ALA A 60 4.13 4.73 7.54
C ALA A 60 5.23 3.67 7.70
N LEU A 61 4.87 2.44 8.11
CA LEU A 61 5.82 1.34 8.22
C LEU A 61 6.50 1.02 6.88
N PHE A 62 5.77 1.09 5.77
CA PHE A 62 6.31 0.86 4.43
C PHE A 62 7.31 1.94 4.03
N LEU A 63 7.05 3.21 4.35
CA LEU A 63 7.93 4.34 4.02
C LEU A 63 9.26 4.29 4.77
N PHE A 64 9.26 3.87 6.04
CA PHE A 64 10.49 3.80 6.83
C PHE A 64 11.39 2.63 6.36
N PRO A 65 12.68 2.86 6.02
CA PRO A 65 13.57 1.82 5.50
C PRO A 65 13.73 0.60 6.41
N ARG A 66 13.77 0.81 7.74
CA ARG A 66 13.95 -0.25 8.73
C ARG A 66 12.73 -1.17 8.88
N THR A 67 11.53 -0.66 8.62
CA THR A 67 10.26 -1.39 8.78
C THR A 67 9.61 -1.72 7.44
N MET A 68 10.29 -1.41 6.34
CA MET A 68 9.77 -1.53 4.97
C MET A 68 9.13 -2.88 4.68
N LYS A 69 9.81 -3.98 5.04
CA LYS A 69 9.34 -5.35 4.79
C LYS A 69 8.07 -5.67 5.59
N LEU A 70 7.96 -5.14 6.81
CA LEU A 70 6.76 -5.25 7.63
C LEU A 70 5.59 -4.47 7.01
N GLY A 71 5.84 -3.22 6.59
CA GLY A 71 4.82 -2.42 5.89
C GLY A 71 4.36 -3.08 4.59
N LEU A 72 5.29 -3.65 3.81
CA LEU A 72 4.98 -4.41 2.59
C LEU A 72 4.06 -5.60 2.88
N LEU A 73 4.37 -6.37 3.92
CA LEU A 73 3.55 -7.51 4.34
C LEU A 73 2.13 -7.06 4.72
N LEU A 74 2.03 -6.03 5.57
CA LEU A 74 0.75 -5.52 6.05
C LEU A 74 -0.11 -4.92 4.92
N LEU A 75 0.50 -4.12 4.03
CA LEU A 75 -0.20 -3.59 2.85
C LEU A 75 -0.64 -4.70 1.89
N THR A 76 0.19 -5.72 1.69
CA THR A 76 -0.18 -6.87 0.86
C THR A 76 -1.39 -7.60 1.42
N SER A 77 -1.39 -7.89 2.73
CA SER A 77 -2.52 -8.52 3.40
C SER A 77 -3.78 -7.65 3.37
N TYR A 78 -3.64 -6.34 3.60
CA TYR A 78 -4.76 -5.40 3.58
C TYR A 78 -5.43 -5.32 2.21
N PHE A 79 -4.66 -5.11 1.15
CA PHE A 79 -5.22 -4.97 -0.20
C PHE A 79 -5.71 -6.29 -0.78
N ALA A 80 -5.14 -7.44 -0.41
CA ALA A 80 -5.72 -8.74 -0.75
C ALA A 80 -7.12 -8.91 -0.14
N GLY A 81 -7.31 -8.49 1.12
CA GLY A 81 -8.62 -8.44 1.77
C GLY A 81 -9.59 -7.46 1.11
N ALA A 82 -9.12 -6.29 0.68
CA ALA A 82 -9.91 -5.33 -0.07
C ALA A 82 -10.39 -5.89 -1.42
N ILE A 83 -9.50 -6.55 -2.17
CA ILE A 83 -9.86 -7.23 -3.44
C ILE A 83 -10.93 -8.28 -3.22
N ALA A 84 -10.77 -9.14 -2.21
CA ALA A 84 -11.77 -10.16 -1.89
C ALA A 84 -13.12 -9.54 -1.50
N THR A 85 -13.09 -8.44 -0.74
CA THR A 85 -14.30 -7.72 -0.33
C THR A 85 -15.01 -7.07 -1.51
N ASP A 86 -14.28 -6.40 -2.41
CA ASP A 86 -14.86 -5.81 -3.61
C ASP A 86 -15.51 -6.87 -4.50
N LEU A 87 -14.82 -8.01 -4.73
CA LEU A 87 -15.36 -9.11 -5.52
C LEU A 87 -16.64 -9.71 -4.94
N THR A 88 -16.71 -9.92 -3.62
CA THR A 88 -17.92 -10.50 -2.98
C THR A 88 -19.10 -9.54 -2.96
N HIS A 89 -18.86 -8.23 -3.07
CA HIS A 89 -19.90 -7.20 -3.16
C HIS A 89 -20.22 -6.77 -4.60
N GLY A 90 -19.73 -7.51 -5.61
CA GLY A 90 -19.98 -7.21 -7.02
C GLY A 90 -19.33 -5.92 -7.52
N LYS A 91 -18.30 -5.43 -6.82
CA LYS A 91 -17.52 -4.23 -7.18
C LYS A 91 -16.26 -4.64 -7.94
N SER A 92 -15.72 -3.70 -8.72
CA SER A 92 -14.48 -3.94 -9.45
C SER A 92 -13.29 -3.98 -8.47
N PRO A 93 -12.45 -5.03 -8.48
CA PRO A 93 -11.23 -5.09 -7.67
C PRO A 93 -10.08 -4.25 -8.26
N GLY A 94 -10.28 -3.65 -9.44
CA GLY A 94 -9.23 -2.96 -10.20
C GLY A 94 -8.46 -1.91 -9.40
N PRO A 95 -9.11 -0.99 -8.65
CA PRO A 95 -8.41 0.00 -7.85
C PRO A 95 -7.51 -0.61 -6.77
N ALA A 96 -8.02 -1.58 -5.99
CA ALA A 96 -7.24 -2.25 -4.94
C ALA A 96 -6.08 -3.07 -5.52
N ALA A 97 -6.31 -3.80 -6.62
CA ALA A 97 -5.29 -4.56 -7.32
C ALA A 97 -4.18 -3.67 -7.91
N LEU A 98 -4.55 -2.51 -8.47
CA LEU A 98 -3.59 -1.55 -9.00
C LEU A 98 -2.71 -0.98 -7.88
N ILE A 99 -3.29 -0.57 -6.75
CA ILE A 99 -2.53 -0.06 -5.61
C ILE A 99 -1.57 -1.13 -5.08
N LEU A 100 -2.03 -2.37 -4.95
CA LEU A 100 -1.19 -3.49 -4.51
C LEU A 100 -0.02 -3.73 -5.46
N ALA A 101 -0.26 -3.73 -6.77
CA ALA A 101 0.80 -3.89 -7.77
C ALA A 101 1.83 -2.75 -7.67
N LEU A 102 1.40 -1.50 -7.48
CA LEU A 102 2.29 -0.36 -7.29
C LEU A 102 3.13 -0.50 -6.01
N VAL A 103 2.55 -0.99 -4.91
CA VAL A 103 3.30 -1.28 -3.66
C VAL A 103 4.39 -2.32 -3.91
N TRP A 104 4.10 -3.40 -4.65
CA TRP A 104 5.11 -4.41 -4.99
C TRP A 104 6.21 -3.88 -5.91
N VAL A 105 5.87 -3.09 -6.93
CA VAL A 105 6.85 -2.45 -7.81
C VAL A 105 7.75 -1.50 -7.01
N ALA A 106 7.16 -0.66 -6.16
CA ALA A 106 7.90 0.23 -5.27
C ALA A 106 8.86 -0.55 -4.37
N ALA A 107 8.38 -1.62 -3.75
CA ALA A 107 9.17 -2.51 -2.90
C ALA A 107 10.35 -3.13 -3.64
N PHE A 108 10.10 -3.68 -4.84
CA PHE A 108 11.12 -4.35 -5.64
C PHE A 108 12.21 -3.38 -6.12
N VAL A 109 11.82 -2.16 -6.50
CA VAL A 109 12.77 -1.11 -6.90
C VAL A 109 13.60 -0.63 -5.71
N ARG A 110 13.03 -0.59 -4.50
CA ARG A 110 13.70 -0.10 -3.28
C ARG A 110 14.65 -1.12 -2.67
N ASP A 111 14.23 -2.38 -2.58
CA ASP A 111 15.03 -3.48 -2.04
C ASP A 111 14.61 -4.82 -2.66
N ARG A 112 15.43 -5.33 -3.59
CA ARG A 112 15.19 -6.62 -4.25
C ARG A 112 15.21 -7.81 -3.28
N SER A 113 15.89 -7.68 -2.14
CA SER A 113 15.94 -8.74 -1.13
C SER A 113 14.60 -8.95 -0.43
N ALA A 114 13.61 -8.08 -0.67
CA ALA A 114 12.24 -8.30 -0.24
C ALA A 114 11.55 -9.47 -0.98
N PHE A 115 12.01 -9.78 -2.21
CA PHE A 115 11.40 -10.81 -3.05
C PHE A 115 12.39 -11.90 -3.49
N LEU A 116 13.67 -11.56 -3.62
CA LEU A 116 14.69 -12.46 -4.14
C LEU A 116 15.69 -12.86 -3.04
N PRO A 117 16.19 -14.10 -3.06
CA PRO A 117 17.30 -14.50 -2.21
C PRO A 117 18.53 -13.62 -2.45
N ALA A 118 19.36 -13.45 -1.42
CA ALA A 118 20.66 -12.81 -1.61
C ALA A 118 21.47 -13.61 -2.65
N ALA A 119 22.12 -12.92 -3.59
CA ALA A 119 22.97 -13.57 -4.56
C ALA A 119 24.04 -14.41 -3.83
N PRO A 120 24.33 -15.64 -4.26
CA PRO A 120 25.39 -16.44 -3.67
C PRO A 120 26.68 -15.62 -3.66
N ARG A 121 27.30 -15.43 -2.49
CA ARG A 121 28.65 -14.87 -2.44
C ARG A 121 29.54 -15.85 -3.21
N ALA A 122 30.21 -15.37 -4.25
CA ALA A 122 31.26 -16.15 -4.89
C ALA A 122 32.26 -16.53 -3.79
N GLN A 123 32.34 -17.82 -3.47
CA GLN A 123 33.34 -18.35 -2.56
C GLN A 123 34.67 -18.20 -3.30
N ALA A 124 35.55 -17.34 -2.78
CA ALA A 124 36.92 -17.18 -3.23
C ALA A 124 37.82 -18.15 -2.46
#